data_AF-A0A925KWP7-F1
#
_entry.id   AF-A0A925KWP7-F1
#
_cell.length_a   1.000
_cell.length_b   1.000
_cell.length_c   1.000
_cell.angle_alpha   90.00
_cell.angle_beta   90.00
_cell.angle_gamma   90.00
#
_symmetry.space_group_name_H-M   'P 1'
#
loop_
_entity.id
_entity.type
_entity.pdbx_description
1 polymer ?
#
loop_
_entity_poly.entity_id
_entity_poly.type
_entity_poly.pdbx_seq_one_letter_code
_entity_poly.pdbx_strand_id
1 'polypeptide(L)'
;MNKLPYYNDQAHIAEEFHFIDEHTSQTARLAFFKINSYKLSLIKASFSTSREDLSAIIKATLLNYTDSAKVLANLGYFNGANKN
;
A
#
# COMPACT_ATOMS: atom_id res chain seq x y z
N MET A 1 -31.55 -4.00 31.90
CA MET A 1 -30.54 -3.01 31.46
C MET A 1 -29.50 -3.72 30.62
N ASN A 2 -29.61 -3.64 29.30
CA ASN A 2 -28.62 -4.18 28.37
C ASN A 2 -27.37 -3.27 28.42
N LYS A 3 -26.28 -3.77 29.00
CA LYS A 3 -24.95 -3.16 28.83
C LYS A 3 -24.55 -3.37 27.38
N LEU A 4 -24.70 -2.34 26.55
CA LEU A 4 -23.99 -2.29 25.28
C LEU A 4 -22.49 -2.44 25.58
N PRO A 5 -21.76 -3.36 24.92
CA PRO A 5 -20.32 -3.41 25.07
C PRO A 5 -19.78 -2.06 24.61
N TYR A 6 -19.14 -1.34 25.53
CA TYR A 6 -18.35 -0.17 25.20
C TYR A 6 -17.21 -0.67 24.31
N TYR A 7 -17.40 -0.61 22.99
CA TYR A 7 -16.31 -0.79 22.04
C TYR A 7 -15.31 0.33 22.34
N ASN A 8 -14.09 -0.05 22.71
CA ASN A 8 -13.04 0.91 23.02
C ASN A 8 -12.49 1.44 21.69
N ASP A 9 -13.16 2.46 21.15
CA ASP A 9 -12.81 3.09 19.88
C ASP A 9 -11.33 3.54 19.86
N GLN A 10 -10.76 3.92 21.01
CA GLN A 10 -9.36 4.33 21.09
C GLN A 10 -8.39 3.17 20.84
N ALA A 11 -8.69 1.97 21.34
CA ALA A 11 -7.87 0.79 21.12
C ALA A 11 -7.95 0.34 19.65
N HIS A 12 -9.14 0.38 19.07
CA HIS A 12 -9.36 0.06 17.66
C HIS A 12 -8.62 1.04 16.74
N ILE A 13 -8.73 2.33 17.01
CA ILE A 13 -8.01 3.37 16.25
C ILE A 13 -6.49 3.20 16.38
N ALA A 14 -5.98 2.92 17.59
CA ALA A 14 -4.54 2.71 17.81
C ALA A 14 -4.01 1.49 17.03
N GLU A 15 -4.80 0.42 16.98
CA GLU A 15 -4.48 -0.78 16.20
C GLU A 15 -4.46 -0.49 14.69
N GLU A 16 -5.44 0.26 14.17
CA GLU A 16 -5.45 0.70 12.77
C GLU A 16 -4.20 1.53 12.41
N PHE A 17 -3.84 2.51 13.26
CA PHE A 17 -2.63 3.30 13.04
C PHE A 17 -1.37 2.42 13.04
N HIS A 18 -1.29 1.44 13.94
CA HIS A 18 -0.16 0.52 14.01
C HIS A 18 -0.03 -0.31 12.72
N PHE A 19 -1.14 -0.86 12.22
CA PHE A 19 -1.13 -1.61 10.96
C PHE A 19 -0.76 -0.75 9.76
N ILE A 20 -1.25 0.49 9.70
CA ILE A 20 -0.90 1.43 8.63
C ILE A 20 0.59 1.75 8.65
N ASP A 21 1.16 2.02 9.84
CA ASP A 21 2.58 2.33 9.99
C ASP A 21 3.46 1.13 9.60
N GLU A 22 3.12 -0.06 10.09
CA GLU A 22 3.82 -1.30 9.73
C GLU A 22 3.77 -1.56 8.22
N HIS A 23 2.58 -1.50 7.62
CA HIS A 23 2.40 -1.68 6.18
C HIS A 23 3.22 -0.66 5.38
N THR A 24 3.21 0.61 5.80
CA THR A 24 3.96 1.69 5.15
C THR A 24 5.47 1.43 5.23
N SER A 25 5.98 1.04 6.40
CA SER A 25 7.39 0.72 6.62
C SER A 25 7.85 -0.48 5.79
N GLN A 26 7.07 -1.55 5.77
CA GLN A 26 7.37 -2.74 4.96
C GLN A 26 7.35 -2.44 3.46
N THR A 27 6.36 -1.66 3.01
CA THR A 27 6.24 -1.24 1.60
C THR A 27 7.41 -0.37 1.18
N ALA A 28 7.85 0.57 2.03
CA ALA A 28 9.02 1.41 1.78
C ALA A 28 10.30 0.58 1.65
N ARG A 29 10.50 -0.44 2.50
CA ARG A 29 11.63 -1.37 2.38
C ARG A 29 11.59 -2.17 1.09
N LEU A 30 10.43 -2.70 0.73
CA LEU A 30 10.27 -3.46 -0.52
C LEU A 30 10.53 -2.58 -1.75
N ALA A 31 10.06 -1.33 -1.72
CA ALA A 31 10.32 -0.33 -2.75
C ALA A 31 11.84 -0.06 -2.90
N PHE A 32 12.53 0.13 -1.78
CA PHE A 32 13.98 0.30 -1.75
C PHE A 32 14.71 -0.87 -2.40
N PHE A 33 14.38 -2.12 -2.02
CA PHE A 33 15.02 -3.29 -2.61
C PHE A 33 14.79 -3.40 -4.11
N LYS A 34 13.54 -3.23 -4.58
CA LYS A 34 13.20 -3.29 -6.01
C LYS A 34 13.98 -2.28 -6.84
N ILE A 35 14.04 -1.02 -6.37
CA ILE A 35 14.78 0.05 -7.07
C ILE A 35 16.27 -0.27 -7.12
N ASN A 36 16.87 -0.75 -6.02
CA ASN A 36 18.29 -1.07 -6.00
C ASN A 36 18.64 -2.28 -6.87
N SER A 37 17.81 -3.34 -6.84
CA SER A 37 17.96 -4.48 -7.75
C SER A 37 17.89 -4.05 -9.21
N TYR A 38 16.97 -3.15 -9.56
CA TYR A 38 16.90 -2.59 -10.91
C TYR A 38 18.15 -1.77 -11.26
N LYS A 39 18.64 -0.91 -10.36
CA LYS A 39 19.89 -0.17 -10.58
C LYS A 39 21.08 -1.11 -10.84
N LEU A 40 21.21 -2.19 -10.07
CA LEU A 40 22.25 -3.19 -10.28
C LEU A 40 22.10 -3.90 -11.63
N SER A 41 20.87 -4.18 -12.06
CA SER A 41 20.60 -4.77 -13.38
C SER A 41 21.02 -3.87 -14.55
N LEU A 42 21.02 -2.54 -14.36
CA LEU A 42 21.50 -1.59 -15.38
C LEU A 42 23.04 -1.59 -15.53
N ILE A 43 23.78 -1.94 -14.48
CA ILE A 43 25.24 -1.90 -14.46
C ILE A 43 25.84 -3.19 -15.06
N LYS A 44 25.21 -4.34 -14.83
CA LYS A 44 25.76 -5.65 -15.25
C LYS A 44 24.92 -6.28 -16.37
N ALA A 45 25.54 -6.47 -17.54
CA ALA A 45 24.90 -7.09 -18.72
C ALA A 45 24.35 -8.52 -18.48
N SER A 46 24.91 -9.25 -17.50
CA SER A 46 24.41 -10.56 -17.07
C SER A 46 22.99 -10.55 -16.50
N PHE A 47 22.47 -9.37 -16.16
CA PHE A 47 21.12 -9.17 -15.65
C PHE A 47 20.18 -8.55 -16.70
N SER A 48 20.55 -8.55 -17.98
CA SER A 48 19.71 -8.02 -19.06
C SER A 48 18.32 -8.66 -19.04
N THR A 49 18.20 -10.00 -19.10
CA THR A 49 16.91 -10.71 -19.04
C THR A 49 16.08 -10.40 -17.79
N SER A 50 16.72 -10.23 -16.63
CA SER A 50 16.01 -9.91 -15.38
C SER A 50 15.67 -8.43 -15.24
N ARG A 51 16.27 -7.55 -16.04
CA ARG A 51 15.98 -6.11 -16.05
C ARG A 51 14.58 -5.83 -16.58
N GLU A 52 14.16 -6.52 -17.64
CA GLU A 52 12.81 -6.37 -18.18
C GLU A 52 11.75 -6.82 -17.16
N ASP A 53 11.98 -7.97 -16.51
CA ASP A 53 11.14 -8.47 -15.42
C ASP A 53 11.09 -7.51 -14.22
N LEU A 54 12.25 -6.99 -13.79
CA LEU A 54 12.33 -6.01 -12.70
C LEU A 54 11.61 -4.69 -13.06
N SER A 55 11.70 -4.25 -14.31
CA SER A 55 10.98 -3.06 -14.79
C SER A 55 9.46 -3.28 -14.75
N ALA A 56 9.00 -4.46 -15.19
CA ALA A 56 7.59 -4.83 -15.12
C ALA A 56 7.09 -4.89 -13.67
N ILE A 57 7.85 -5.50 -12.77
CA ILE A 57 7.53 -5.58 -11.33
C ILE A 57 7.44 -4.17 -10.72
N ILE A 58 8.39 -3.28 -11.00
CA ILE A 58 8.37 -1.89 -10.49
C ILE A 58 7.13 -1.15 -10.99
N LYS A 59 6.81 -1.25 -12.28
CA LYS A 59 5.62 -0.61 -12.87
C LYS A 59 4.32 -1.14 -12.26
N ALA A 60 4.19 -2.46 -12.13
CA ALA A 60 2.99 -3.10 -11.62
C ALA A 60 2.76 -2.89 -10.13
N THR A 61 3.82 -2.58 -9.35
CA THR A 61 3.73 -2.51 -7.88
C THR A 61 4.03 -1.14 -7.30
N LEU A 62 5.14 -0.48 -7.64
CA LEU A 62 5.45 0.86 -7.13
C LEU A 62 4.65 1.95 -7.84
N LEU A 63 4.55 1.87 -9.17
CA LEU A 63 3.92 2.93 -9.97
C LEU A 63 2.41 2.77 -10.11
N ASN A 64 1.88 1.64 -9.66
CA ASN A 64 0.46 1.34 -9.58
C ASN A 64 -0.12 1.61 -8.18
N TYR A 65 0.57 2.40 -7.35
CA TYR A 65 0.03 2.86 -6.08
C TYR A 65 -1.17 3.76 -6.37
N THR A 66 -2.35 3.15 -6.42
CA THR A 66 -3.60 3.85 -6.66
C THR A 66 -3.98 4.54 -5.36
N ASP A 67 -4.37 5.81 -5.47
CA ASP A 67 -4.84 6.59 -4.33
C ASP A 67 -6.00 5.84 -3.65
N SER A 68 -5.88 5.60 -2.34
CA SER A 68 -6.93 4.96 -1.53
C SER A 68 -8.28 5.64 -1.72
N ALA A 69 -8.29 6.98 -1.94
CA ALA A 69 -9.51 7.71 -2.24
C ALA A 69 -10.18 7.26 -3.55
N LYS A 70 -9.41 6.91 -4.59
CA LYS A 70 -9.95 6.36 -5.85
C LYS A 70 -10.52 4.96 -5.67
N VAL A 71 -9.89 4.11 -4.85
CA VAL A 71 -10.43 2.78 -4.53
C VAL A 71 -11.74 2.92 -3.76
N LEU A 72 -11.75 3.74 -2.72
CA LEU A 72 -12.93 3.98 -1.88
C LEU A 72 -14.07 4.62 -2.68
N ALA A 73 -13.76 5.52 -3.62
CA ALA A 73 -14.74 6.09 -4.55
C ALA A 73 -15.34 5.03 -5.49
N ASN A 74 -14.51 4.14 -6.06
CA ASN A 74 -14.99 3.03 -6.90
C ASN A 74 -15.86 2.03 -6.12
N LEU A 75 -15.58 1.83 -4.83
CA LEU A 75 -16.38 1.00 -3.95
C LEU A 75 -17.66 1.69 -3.46
N GLY A 76 -17.91 2.93 -3.87
CA GLY A 76 -19.11 3.69 -3.52
C GLY A 76 -19.13 4.24 -2.09
N TYR A 77 -17.98 4.24 -1.39
CA TYR A 77 -17.88 4.67 0.01
C TYR A 77 -18.33 6.12 0.22
N PHE A 78 -18.09 6.99 -0.76
CA PHE A 78 -18.47 8.41 -0.71
C PHE A 78 -19.88 8.70 -1.25
N ASN A 79 -20.59 7.72 -1.84
CA ASN A 79 -21.93 7.94 -2.39
C ASN A 79 -23.03 8.16 -1.31
N GLY A 80 -22.74 7.84 -0.04
CA GLY A 80 -23.68 8.01 1.07
C GLY A 80 -23.62 9.38 1.76
N ALA A 81 -22.59 10.21 1.51
CA ALA A 81 -22.35 11.44 2.27
C ALA A 81 -23.20 12.65 1.84
N ASN A 82 -24.07 12.49 0.83
CA ASN A 82 -24.93 13.56 0.29
C ASN A 82 -26.42 13.29 0.52
N LYS A 83 -26.76 12.70 1.67
CA LYS A 83 -28.13 12.64 2.19
C LYS A 83 -28.11 13.07 3.65
N ASN A 84 -28.09 14.38 3.87
CA ASN A 84 -28.78 15.12 4.95
C ASN A 84 -28.59 16.61 4.70
#